data_AF-A0A060C5R5-F1
#
_entry.id   AF-A0A060C5R5-F1
#
_cell.length_a   1.000
_cell.length_b   1.000
_cell.length_c   1.000
_cell.angle_alpha   90.00
_cell.angle_beta   90.00
_cell.angle_gamma   90.00
#
_symmetry.space_group_name_H-M   'P 1'
#
loop_
_entity.id
_entity.type
_entity.pdbx_description
1 polymer ?
#
loop_
_entity_poly.entity_id
_entity_poly.type
_entity_poly.pdbx_seq_one_letter_code
_entity_poly.pdbx_strand_id
1 'polypeptide(L)'
;VTGIGTNDRYVSGRHEECIVIKGVDVSSYQSSDYSTKGLDFVFIKITEGTSYVNPKWVDQRQTARDAELVTGFYHFGRAGSMKAQADYFMSKINLVKGDMLVLDWEDSEVTNAEKDYWIKYVQKERPHTRVLLYCNTNFWFNHDTTSFAGDGLWIAHYNGDPGNPGIEHSWRF
;
A
#
# COMPACT_ATOMS: atom_id res chain seq x y z
N VAL A 1 -2.59 13.08 4.04
CA VAL A 1 -3.45 12.24 4.88
C VAL A 1 -4.34 11.47 3.94
N THR A 2 -4.13 10.16 3.82
CA THR A 2 -5.08 9.27 3.17
C THR A 2 -6.11 8.90 4.24
N GLY A 3 -7.39 9.11 3.95
CA GLY A 3 -8.49 8.77 4.84
C GLY A 3 -9.37 7.74 4.15
N ILE A 4 -9.88 6.77 4.90
CA ILE A 4 -10.74 5.68 4.42
C ILE A 4 -12.17 5.98 4.89
N GLY A 5 -13.15 5.96 4.01
CA GLY A 5 -14.57 6.13 4.33
C GLY A 5 -15.38 4.97 3.73
N THR A 6 -16.20 4.31 4.54
CA THR A 6 -17.18 3.35 4.02
C THR A 6 -18.47 4.09 3.69
N ASN A 7 -18.99 3.94 2.47
CA ASN A 7 -20.24 4.58 2.05
C ASN A 7 -21.42 4.23 2.96
N ASP A 8 -22.22 5.27 3.26
CA ASP A 8 -23.43 5.24 4.08
C ASP A 8 -24.40 4.11 3.67
N ARG A 9 -24.76 3.27 4.64
CA ARG A 9 -26.03 2.54 4.59
C ARG A 9 -26.96 3.15 5.63
N TYR A 10 -28.02 3.79 5.14
CA TYR A 10 -29.11 4.28 5.99
C TYR A 10 -29.84 3.08 6.61
N VAL A 11 -29.51 2.75 7.87
CA VAL A 11 -30.24 1.76 8.67
C VAL A 11 -30.72 2.42 9.96
N SER A 12 -32.02 2.77 9.97
CA SER A 12 -32.85 2.97 11.16
C SER A 12 -32.28 3.83 12.31
N GLY A 13 -32.02 5.11 12.05
CA GLY A 13 -32.09 6.15 13.10
C GLY A 13 -31.04 6.13 14.21
N ARG A 14 -29.90 5.47 14.01
CA ARG A 14 -28.70 5.66 14.84
C ARG A 14 -27.64 6.35 14.00
N HIS A 15 -27.06 7.43 14.50
CA HIS A 15 -25.83 7.98 13.94
C HIS A 15 -24.74 6.91 14.16
N GLU A 16 -24.47 6.09 13.14
CA GLU A 16 -23.19 5.39 13.06
C GLU A 16 -22.16 6.48 12.73
N GLU A 17 -21.27 6.79 13.68
CA GLU A 17 -20.08 7.55 13.34
C GLU A 17 -19.33 6.75 12.27
N CYS A 18 -19.21 7.31 11.06
CA CYS A 18 -18.38 6.72 10.03
C CYS A 18 -16.94 6.66 10.57
N ILE A 19 -16.49 5.45 10.92
CA ILE A 19 -15.13 5.25 11.42
C ILE A 19 -14.19 5.46 10.24
N VAL A 20 -13.61 6.65 10.18
CA VAL A 20 -12.59 6.98 9.18
C VAL A 20 -11.25 6.44 9.67
N ILE A 21 -10.77 5.37 9.04
CA ILE A 21 -9.43 4.84 9.28
C ILE A 21 -8.42 5.75 8.56
N LYS A 22 -7.43 6.26 9.29
CA LYS A 22 -6.46 7.25 8.80
C LYS A 22 -5.08 6.65 8.71
N GLY A 23 -4.38 6.97 7.64
CA GLY A 23 -3.00 6.57 7.50
C GLY A 23 -2.14 7.58 6.75
N VAL A 24 -0.87 7.24 6.70
CA VAL A 24 0.15 7.92 5.91
C VAL A 24 1.02 6.88 5.23
N ASP A 25 1.69 7.28 4.16
CA ASP A 25 2.86 6.58 3.68
C ASP A 25 4.12 7.43 3.90
N VAL A 26 5.25 6.77 4.12
CA VAL A 26 6.55 7.42 4.33
C VAL A 26 7.64 6.76 3.53
N SER A 27 8.62 7.57 3.14
CA SER A 27 9.81 7.17 2.39
C SER A 27 11.04 7.89 2.95
N SER A 28 12.17 7.83 2.25
CA SER A 28 13.37 8.59 2.65
C SER A 28 13.16 10.10 2.69
N TYR A 29 12.12 10.63 2.03
CA TYR A 29 11.79 12.05 2.03
C TYR A 29 11.22 12.53 3.37
N GLN A 30 10.54 11.65 4.11
CA GLN A 30 9.99 11.95 5.43
C GLN A 30 11.03 11.66 6.52
N SER A 31 10.83 12.24 7.70
CA SER A 31 11.67 11.94 8.86
C SER A 31 11.41 10.52 9.35
N SER A 32 12.33 9.99 10.15
CA SER A 32 12.11 8.74 10.87
C SER A 32 11.04 8.90 11.96
N ASP A 33 10.98 10.06 12.60
CA ASP A 33 10.08 10.44 13.71
C ASP A 33 8.82 11.19 13.25
N TYR A 34 8.20 10.75 12.16
CA TYR A 34 6.96 11.35 11.67
C TYR A 34 5.85 11.33 12.73
N SER A 35 4.96 12.34 12.70
CA SER A 35 3.84 12.42 13.64
C SER A 35 2.88 11.24 13.45
N THR A 36 2.64 10.49 14.53
CA THR A 36 1.71 9.35 14.56
C THR A 36 0.33 9.71 15.12
N LYS A 37 0.12 10.97 15.53
CA LYS A 37 -1.10 11.41 16.20
C LYS A 37 -2.34 11.21 15.31
N GLY A 38 -3.26 10.36 15.77
CA GLY A 38 -4.53 10.10 15.10
C GLY A 38 -4.40 9.27 13.82
N LEU A 39 -3.30 8.53 13.68
CA LEU A 39 -3.12 7.53 12.63
C LEU A 39 -3.51 6.15 13.18
N ASP A 40 -4.07 5.33 12.30
CA ASP A 40 -4.39 3.93 12.54
C ASP A 40 -3.40 3.01 11.82
N PHE A 41 -2.83 3.47 10.70
CA PHE A 41 -1.85 2.70 9.92
C PHE A 41 -0.77 3.57 9.26
N VAL A 42 0.29 2.90 8.82
CA VAL A 42 1.36 3.48 8.00
C VAL A 42 1.89 2.50 6.96
N PHE A 43 2.18 2.99 5.75
CA PHE A 43 2.93 2.27 4.73
C PHE A 43 4.34 2.84 4.56
N ILE A 44 5.37 1.99 4.62
CA ILE A 44 6.77 2.42 4.65
C ILE A 44 7.49 1.91 3.41
N LYS A 45 8.13 2.81 2.64
CA LYS A 45 8.97 2.41 1.49
C LYS A 45 10.15 1.60 1.99
N ILE A 46 10.37 0.43 1.40
CA ILE A 46 11.56 -0.37 1.71
C ILE A 46 12.55 -0.35 0.56
N THR A 47 12.10 -0.64 -0.66
CA THR A 47 12.99 -0.79 -1.83
C THR A 47 12.40 -0.18 -3.09
N GLU A 48 13.27 0.05 -4.07
CA GLU A 48 12.91 0.42 -5.43
C GLU A 48 13.86 -0.31 -6.39
N GLY A 49 13.32 -0.94 -7.42
CA GLY A 49 14.12 -1.77 -8.32
C GLY A 49 14.88 -2.87 -7.56
N THR A 50 16.09 -3.20 -8.01
CA THR A 50 16.92 -4.25 -7.40
C THR A 50 18.10 -3.71 -6.60
N SER A 51 18.17 -2.40 -6.38
CA SER A 51 19.36 -1.74 -5.82
C SER A 51 19.05 -0.79 -4.67
N TYR A 52 18.01 0.03 -4.78
CA TYR A 52 17.72 1.03 -3.78
C TYR A 52 17.04 0.44 -2.54
N VAL A 53 17.50 0.85 -1.37
CA VAL A 53 16.84 0.62 -0.08
C VAL A 53 16.66 1.96 0.63
N ASN A 54 15.48 2.20 1.19
CA ASN A 54 15.20 3.41 1.96
C ASN A 54 16.07 3.41 3.24
N PRO A 55 17.05 4.31 3.41
CA PRO A 55 17.96 4.26 4.57
C PRO A 55 17.26 4.49 5.91
N LYS A 56 16.03 5.03 5.91
CA LYS A 56 15.27 5.35 7.12
C LYS A 56 14.25 4.29 7.53
N TRP A 57 14.06 3.24 6.71
CA TRP A 57 12.90 2.35 6.88
C TRP A 57 12.86 1.64 8.24
N VAL A 58 14.02 1.30 8.81
CA VAL A 58 14.12 0.60 10.10
C VAL A 58 13.61 1.50 11.23
N ASP A 59 14.07 2.75 11.27
CA ASP A 59 13.65 3.70 12.29
C ASP A 59 12.19 4.14 12.08
N GLN A 60 11.76 4.32 10.83
CA GLN A 60 10.35 4.59 10.51
C GLN A 60 9.45 3.46 10.98
N ARG A 61 9.87 2.20 10.80
CA ARG A 61 9.15 1.04 11.34
C ARG A 61 9.11 1.09 12.86
N GLN A 62 10.21 1.45 13.52
CA GLN A 62 10.24 1.56 14.97
C GLN A 62 9.21 2.59 15.46
N THR A 63 9.17 3.78 14.85
CA THR A 63 8.16 4.81 15.13
C THR A 63 6.73 4.29 14.94
N ALA A 64 6.47 3.50 13.90
CA ALA A 64 5.17 2.86 13.71
C ALA A 64 4.80 1.90 14.85
N ARG A 65 5.75 1.04 15.26
CA ARG A 65 5.51 0.03 16.29
C ARG A 65 5.36 0.63 17.68
N ASP A 66 6.14 1.65 18.01
CA ASP A 66 6.04 2.36 19.29
C ASP A 66 4.70 3.06 19.46
N ALA A 67 4.06 3.43 18.34
CA ALA A 67 2.73 4.01 18.29
C ALA A 67 1.61 2.97 18.04
N GLU A 68 1.93 1.67 18.07
CA GLU A 68 0.99 0.56 17.88
C GLU A 68 0.21 0.60 16.55
N LEU A 69 0.78 1.22 15.51
CA LEU A 69 0.13 1.36 14.21
C LEU A 69 0.15 0.04 13.43
N VAL A 70 -0.94 -0.22 12.68
CA VAL A 70 -0.90 -1.23 11.62
C VAL A 70 0.15 -0.81 10.59
N THR A 71 1.10 -1.70 10.32
CA THR A 71 2.27 -1.36 9.49
C THR A 71 2.24 -2.19 8.22
N GLY A 72 2.39 -1.54 7.06
CA GLY A 72 2.75 -2.25 5.84
C GLY A 72 3.99 -1.66 5.19
N PHE A 73 4.47 -2.37 4.19
CA PHE A 73 5.72 -2.09 3.52
C PHE A 73 5.50 -2.08 2.02
N TYR A 74 6.08 -1.11 1.33
CA TYR A 74 5.93 -1.02 -0.12
C TYR A 74 7.25 -1.06 -0.88
N HIS A 75 7.15 -1.59 -2.10
CA HIS A 75 8.21 -1.67 -3.09
C HIS A 75 7.80 -0.86 -4.32
N PHE A 76 8.63 0.09 -4.73
CA PHE A 76 8.42 0.82 -5.99
C PHE A 76 8.94 -0.02 -7.15
N GLY A 77 8.02 -0.50 -8.00
CA GLY A 77 8.33 -1.34 -9.15
C GLY A 77 9.00 -0.56 -10.28
N ARG A 78 10.07 -1.13 -10.85
CA ARG A 78 10.78 -0.60 -12.04
C ARG A 78 10.80 -1.63 -13.14
N ALA A 79 10.93 -1.22 -14.41
CA ALA A 79 11.12 -2.18 -15.50
C ALA A 79 12.30 -3.14 -15.23
N GLY A 80 12.14 -4.40 -15.63
CA GLY A 80 13.14 -5.45 -15.41
C GLY A 80 12.58 -6.66 -14.66
N SER A 81 13.46 -7.47 -14.06
CA SER A 81 13.03 -8.74 -13.44
C SER A 81 12.17 -8.51 -12.19
N MET A 82 10.87 -8.70 -12.32
CA MET A 82 9.92 -8.63 -11.20
C MET A 82 10.21 -9.65 -10.10
N LYS A 83 10.69 -10.84 -10.47
CA LYS A 83 11.11 -11.85 -9.50
C LYS A 83 12.28 -11.34 -8.66
N ALA A 84 13.32 -10.80 -9.31
CA ALA A 84 14.49 -10.29 -8.60
C ALA A 84 14.12 -9.11 -7.68
N GLN A 85 13.21 -8.24 -8.13
CA GLN A 85 12.69 -7.14 -7.32
C GLN A 85 11.90 -7.64 -6.10
N ALA A 86 11.01 -8.61 -6.28
CA ALA A 86 10.26 -9.22 -5.17
C ALA A 86 11.18 -9.92 -4.17
N ASP A 87 12.16 -10.70 -4.64
CA ASP A 87 13.16 -11.34 -3.80
C ASP A 87 13.98 -10.30 -3.02
N TYR A 88 14.39 -9.22 -3.69
CA TYR A 88 15.14 -8.13 -3.07
C TYR A 88 14.33 -7.44 -1.97
N PHE A 89 13.08 -7.08 -2.25
CA PHE A 89 12.17 -6.50 -1.28
C PHE A 89 11.94 -7.41 -0.05
N MET A 90 11.59 -8.67 -0.30
CA MET A 90 11.33 -9.65 0.77
C MET A 90 12.57 -9.98 1.60
N SER A 91 13.78 -9.84 1.03
CA SER A 91 15.04 -10.06 1.75
C SER A 91 15.30 -9.01 2.85
N LYS A 92 14.65 -7.84 2.79
CA LYS A 92 14.87 -6.76 3.75
C LYS A 92 13.98 -6.86 4.98
N ILE A 93 12.93 -7.67 4.94
CA ILE A 93 11.82 -7.58 5.90
C ILE A 93 11.65 -8.90 6.66
N ASN A 94 11.69 -8.80 7.98
CA ASN A 94 11.19 -9.83 8.88
C ASN A 94 9.76 -9.44 9.27
N LEU A 95 8.79 -10.14 8.70
CA LEU A 95 7.36 -9.84 8.88
C LEU A 95 6.87 -10.31 10.24
N VAL A 96 5.95 -9.55 10.81
CA VAL A 96 5.13 -9.96 11.95
C VAL A 96 3.66 -10.09 11.54
N LYS A 97 2.86 -10.76 12.39
CA LYS A 97 1.43 -10.93 12.14
C LYS A 97 0.76 -9.56 12.03
N GLY A 98 -0.06 -9.38 11.00
CA GLY A 98 -0.78 -8.13 10.72
C GLY A 98 -0.07 -7.22 9.71
N ASP A 99 1.19 -7.50 9.36
CA ASP A 99 1.88 -6.75 8.33
C ASP A 99 1.26 -6.96 6.95
N MET A 100 1.39 -5.93 6.11
CA MET A 100 0.97 -5.96 4.70
C MET A 100 2.14 -5.63 3.78
N LEU A 101 2.12 -6.20 2.57
CA LEU A 101 3.08 -5.91 1.51
C LEU A 101 2.35 -5.23 0.37
N VAL A 102 2.99 -4.24 -0.26
CA VAL A 102 2.37 -3.46 -1.34
C VAL A 102 3.34 -3.36 -2.52
N LEU A 103 2.84 -3.63 -3.72
CA LEU A 103 3.50 -3.18 -4.95
C LEU A 103 3.03 -1.77 -5.27
N ASP A 104 3.95 -0.82 -5.29
CA ASP A 104 3.73 0.52 -5.83
C ASP A 104 4.01 0.51 -7.33
N TRP A 105 2.95 0.61 -8.14
CA TRP A 105 2.99 0.60 -9.60
C TRP A 105 2.62 1.97 -10.16
N GLU A 106 3.66 2.77 -10.38
CA GLU A 106 3.57 4.09 -11.03
C GLU A 106 4.57 4.27 -12.17
N ASP A 107 5.33 3.21 -12.50
CA ASP A 107 6.25 3.18 -13.63
C ASP A 107 5.56 2.58 -14.86
N SER A 108 5.38 3.40 -15.90
CA SER A 108 4.69 2.99 -17.14
C SER A 108 5.46 1.96 -17.96
N GLU A 109 6.75 1.75 -17.67
CA GLU A 109 7.53 0.68 -18.31
C GLU A 109 7.27 -0.70 -17.67
N VAL A 110 6.67 -0.75 -16.48
CA VAL A 110 6.21 -2.00 -15.86
C VAL A 110 4.85 -2.36 -16.46
N THR A 111 4.77 -3.50 -17.13
CA THR A 111 3.55 -3.95 -17.80
C THR A 111 2.54 -4.53 -16.81
N ASN A 112 1.28 -4.63 -17.25
CA ASN A 112 0.22 -5.35 -16.54
C ASN A 112 0.63 -6.78 -16.13
N ALA A 113 1.27 -7.51 -17.05
CA ALA A 113 1.70 -8.88 -16.80
C ALA A 113 2.81 -8.96 -15.73
N GLU A 114 3.72 -7.98 -15.73
CA GLU A 114 4.79 -7.87 -14.73
C GLU A 114 4.25 -7.54 -13.34
N LYS A 115 3.34 -6.55 -13.24
CA LYS A 115 2.59 -6.26 -12.01
C LYS A 115 1.93 -7.52 -11.46
N ASP A 116 1.13 -8.17 -12.30
CA ASP A 116 0.38 -9.36 -11.92
C ASP A 116 1.30 -10.47 -11.41
N TYR A 117 2.39 -10.69 -12.14
CA TYR A 117 3.39 -11.67 -11.79
C TYR A 117 4.01 -11.36 -10.43
N TRP A 118 4.42 -10.12 -10.19
CA TRP A 118 5.04 -9.71 -8.93
C TRP A 118 4.11 -9.99 -7.75
N ILE A 119 2.85 -9.56 -7.84
CA ILE A 119 1.85 -9.75 -6.77
C ILE A 119 1.61 -11.24 -6.51
N LYS A 120 1.36 -12.03 -7.56
CA LYS A 120 1.13 -13.48 -7.45
C LYS A 120 2.35 -14.20 -6.86
N TYR A 121 3.55 -13.79 -7.24
CA TYR A 121 4.79 -14.35 -6.72
C TYR A 121 4.95 -14.06 -5.22
N VAL A 122 4.74 -12.81 -4.79
CA VAL A 122 4.83 -12.46 -3.36
C VAL A 122 3.75 -13.16 -2.53
N GLN A 123 2.51 -13.29 -3.04
CA GLN A 123 1.46 -14.06 -2.37
C GLN A 123 1.83 -15.53 -2.17
N LYS A 124 2.47 -16.14 -3.19
CA LYS A 124 2.95 -17.52 -3.11
C LYS A 124 4.06 -17.67 -2.06
N GLU A 125 5.02 -16.77 -2.03
CA GLU A 125 6.16 -16.85 -1.09
C GLU A 125 5.79 -16.43 0.33
N ARG A 126 4.73 -15.63 0.50
CA ARG A 126 4.22 -15.11 1.80
C ARG A 126 2.72 -15.38 1.97
N PRO A 127 2.28 -16.66 2.03
CA PRO A 127 0.86 -17.04 2.00
C PRO A 127 0.03 -16.60 3.22
N HIS A 128 0.68 -16.09 4.26
CA HIS A 128 0.03 -15.60 5.49
C HIS A 128 0.07 -14.07 5.62
N THR A 129 0.53 -13.37 4.57
CA THR A 129 0.67 -11.92 4.53
C THR A 129 -0.14 -11.37 3.38
N ARG A 130 -0.93 -10.32 3.62
CA ARG A 130 -1.73 -9.68 2.56
C ARG A 130 -0.81 -8.93 1.60
N VAL A 131 -1.07 -9.07 0.31
CA VAL A 131 -0.32 -8.39 -0.76
C VAL A 131 -1.25 -7.51 -1.57
N LEU A 132 -0.97 -6.21 -1.57
CA LEU A 132 -1.82 -5.17 -2.15
C LEU A 132 -1.13 -4.57 -3.39
N LEU A 133 -1.93 -3.97 -4.26
CA LEU A 133 -1.49 -3.08 -5.32
C LEU A 133 -1.73 -1.62 -4.90
N TYR A 134 -0.75 -0.76 -5.12
CA TYR A 134 -0.93 0.69 -5.15
C TYR A 134 -0.76 1.22 -6.57
N CYS A 135 -1.65 2.13 -6.96
CA CYS A 135 -1.48 2.99 -8.11
C CYS A 135 -2.38 4.23 -8.01
N ASN A 136 -2.16 5.23 -8.87
CA ASN A 136 -3.08 6.35 -8.99
C ASN A 136 -4.28 6.02 -9.91
N THR A 137 -5.30 6.88 -9.90
CA THR A 137 -6.52 6.67 -10.70
C THR A 137 -6.26 6.58 -12.20
N ASN A 138 -5.25 7.28 -12.73
CA ASN A 138 -4.92 7.20 -14.15
C ASN A 138 -4.38 5.82 -14.51
N PHE A 139 -3.47 5.27 -13.69
CA PHE A 139 -2.98 3.91 -13.86
C PHE A 139 -4.13 2.91 -13.77
N TRP A 140 -5.01 3.03 -12.76
CA TRP A 140 -6.14 2.12 -12.60
C TRP A 140 -7.12 2.15 -13.77
N PHE A 141 -7.50 3.32 -14.27
CA PHE A 141 -8.54 3.42 -15.31
C PHE A 141 -8.01 3.27 -16.73
N ASN A 142 -6.78 3.73 -17.01
CA ASN A 142 -6.29 3.87 -18.38
C ASN A 142 -5.07 2.99 -18.69
N HIS A 143 -4.35 2.51 -17.68
CA HIS A 143 -3.16 1.69 -17.88
C HIS A 143 -3.38 0.22 -17.50
N ASP A 144 -4.11 -0.03 -16.41
CA ASP A 144 -4.50 -1.37 -16.01
C ASP A 144 -5.57 -1.94 -16.96
N THR A 145 -5.40 -3.20 -17.33
CA THR A 145 -6.34 -3.94 -18.19
C THR A 145 -6.73 -5.29 -17.59
N THR A 146 -6.29 -5.58 -16.37
CA THR A 146 -6.44 -6.90 -15.72
C THR A 146 -7.36 -6.85 -14.51
N SER A 147 -7.53 -5.67 -13.93
CA SER A 147 -8.15 -5.36 -12.65
C SER A 147 -7.61 -6.20 -11.49
N PHE A 148 -6.43 -6.81 -11.64
CA PHE A 148 -5.85 -7.66 -10.61
C PHE A 148 -5.04 -6.83 -9.62
N ALA A 149 -5.50 -6.82 -8.37
CA ALA A 149 -4.92 -6.06 -7.26
C ALA A 149 -4.42 -6.93 -6.10
N GLY A 150 -4.32 -8.26 -6.29
CA GLY A 150 -3.98 -9.17 -5.20
C GLY A 150 -5.08 -9.24 -4.14
N ASP A 151 -4.68 -9.08 -2.88
CA ASP A 151 -5.61 -9.03 -1.74
C ASP A 151 -6.28 -7.66 -1.57
N GLY A 152 -5.83 -6.62 -2.28
CA GLY A 152 -6.38 -5.29 -2.11
C GLY A 152 -5.80 -4.18 -2.98
N LEU A 153 -6.59 -3.15 -3.23
CA LEU A 153 -6.24 -1.99 -4.05
C LEU A 153 -6.14 -0.67 -3.24
N TRP A 154 -4.95 -0.07 -3.22
CA TRP A 154 -4.63 1.24 -2.67
C TRP A 154 -4.66 2.27 -3.79
N ILE A 155 -5.61 3.21 -3.76
CA ILE A 155 -5.68 4.24 -4.80
C ILE A 155 -5.20 5.60 -4.28
N ALA A 156 -4.23 6.19 -4.97
CA ALA A 156 -3.98 7.61 -4.87
C ALA A 156 -5.00 8.42 -5.67
N HIS A 157 -5.85 9.17 -4.97
CA HIS A 157 -6.75 10.15 -5.56
C HIS A 157 -6.84 11.42 -4.70
N TYR A 158 -6.42 12.56 -5.26
CA TYR A 158 -6.41 13.85 -4.58
C TYR A 158 -7.60 14.70 -5.01
N ASN A 159 -8.82 14.29 -4.65
CA ASN A 159 -10.08 14.94 -5.05
C ASN A 159 -10.68 15.86 -3.96
N GLY A 160 -10.05 15.96 -2.80
CA GLY A 160 -10.58 16.71 -1.65
C GLY A 160 -11.68 15.98 -0.88
N ASP A 161 -11.95 14.70 -1.19
CA ASP A 161 -12.95 13.84 -0.55
C ASP A 161 -12.29 12.52 -0.09
N PRO A 162 -11.53 12.53 1.04
CA PRO A 162 -10.83 11.35 1.53
C PRO A 162 -11.79 10.19 1.79
N GLY A 163 -11.45 9.02 1.25
CA GLY A 163 -12.23 7.78 1.42
C GLY A 163 -13.18 7.50 0.28
N ASN A 164 -13.34 8.43 -0.66
CA ASN A 164 -14.17 8.28 -1.84
C ASN A 164 -13.32 8.41 -3.12
N PRO A 165 -12.59 7.35 -3.51
CA PRO A 165 -11.69 7.43 -4.66
C PRO A 165 -12.43 7.43 -6.02
N GLY A 166 -13.76 7.34 -6.05
CA GLY A 166 -14.53 7.31 -7.30
C GLY A 166 -14.32 6.05 -8.15
N ILE A 167 -13.80 4.97 -7.55
CA ILE A 167 -13.55 3.67 -8.19
C ILE A 167 -14.49 2.63 -7.63
N GLU A 168 -15.01 1.75 -8.50
CA GLU A 168 -15.73 0.55 -8.09
C GLU A 168 -14.87 -0.72 -8.11
N HIS A 169 -14.40 -1.15 -6.93
CA HIS A 169 -13.72 -2.44 -6.73
C HIS A 169 -14.28 -3.18 -5.49
N SER A 170 -14.15 -4.50 -5.45
CA SER A 170 -14.67 -5.36 -4.35
C SER A 170 -13.91 -5.17 -3.04
N TRP A 171 -12.72 -4.59 -3.10
CA TRP A 171 -11.89 -4.21 -1.96
C TRP A 171 -11.28 -2.83 -2.26
N ARG A 172 -11.61 -1.83 -1.45
CA ARG A 172 -11.18 -0.43 -1.61
C ARG A 172 -10.62 0.09 -0.28
N PHE A 173 -9.57 0.90 -0.36
CA PHE A 173 -9.02 1.68 0.74
C PHE A 173 -8.39 2.97 0.22
#